data_AF-A0A935BFG0-F1
#
_entry.id   AF-A0A935BFG0-F1
#
_cell.length_a   1.000
_cell.length_b   1.000
_cell.length_c   1.000
_cell.angle_alpha   90.00
_cell.angle_beta   90.00
_cell.angle_gamma   90.00
#
_symmetry.space_group_name_H-M   'P 1'
#
loop_
_entity.id
_entity.type
_entity.pdbx_description
1 polymer ?
#
loop_
_entity_poly.entity_id
_entity_poly.type
_entity_poly.pdbx_seq_one_letter_code
_entity_poly.pdbx_strand_id
1 'polypeptide(L)'
;MKYIVAQLGARRHYAIPRMLDDAGMLEHFYTDICATKGWPQLLRLLPQNLRTDGVQRLLGRVPLGMPSSLITSFTQFGWTLSSRLRHMKTRSEMFEILLWAGEDFCRKLIQRGLGNADGVYTFNGAGLELMQYARSRGLRTVMEQTIAPMEIERQLLAEEQKIFRVGKSQSLMMNMSVRT
;
A
#
# COMPACT_ATOMS: atom_id res chain seq x y z
N MET A 1 -14.98 19.56 -1.14
CA MET A 1 -13.96 19.04 -2.06
C MET A 1 -13.68 17.59 -1.68
N LYS A 2 -13.73 16.66 -2.62
CA LYS A 2 -13.61 15.23 -2.35
C LYS A 2 -12.38 14.61 -2.99
N TYR A 3 -11.83 13.60 -2.33
CA TYR A 3 -10.61 12.92 -2.75
C TYR A 3 -10.82 11.43 -2.90
N ILE A 4 -10.18 10.86 -3.91
CA ILE A 4 -9.86 9.44 -3.91
C ILE A 4 -8.57 9.21 -3.16
N VAL A 5 -8.53 8.17 -2.33
CA VAL A 5 -7.30 7.70 -1.70
C VAL A 5 -6.86 6.39 -2.34
N ALA A 6 -5.62 6.35 -2.84
CA ALA A 6 -4.99 5.17 -3.40
C ALA A 6 -3.81 4.73 -2.52
N GLN A 7 -3.91 3.56 -1.89
CA GLN A 7 -2.91 3.10 -0.93
C GLN A 7 -2.62 1.60 -1.05
N LEU A 8 -1.38 1.24 -1.39
CA LEU A 8 -0.87 -0.12 -1.26
C LEU A 8 -0.47 -0.40 0.20
N GLY A 9 -1.06 -1.44 0.79
CA GLY A 9 -0.80 -1.87 2.16
C GLY A 9 -1.50 -1.01 3.22
N ALA A 10 -1.23 -1.32 4.49
CA ALA A 10 -1.91 -0.74 5.65
C ALA A 10 -1.08 0.33 6.39
N ARG A 11 -0.24 1.09 5.67
CA ARG A 11 0.55 2.18 6.26
C ARG A 11 -0.37 3.19 6.96
N ARG A 12 0.11 3.75 8.08
CA ARG A 12 -0.67 4.65 8.96
C ARG A 12 -2.00 4.06 9.42
N HIS A 13 -2.18 2.72 9.39
CA HIS A 13 -3.44 2.05 9.72
C HIS A 13 -4.66 2.64 9.00
N TYR A 14 -4.50 3.11 7.77
CA TYR A 14 -5.55 3.77 6.98
C TYR A 14 -6.10 5.06 7.60
N ALA A 15 -5.27 5.80 8.36
CA ALA A 15 -5.68 7.07 8.96
C ALA A 15 -6.13 8.11 7.94
N ILE A 16 -5.43 8.26 6.81
CA ILE A 16 -5.77 9.27 5.79
C ILE A 16 -7.17 9.07 5.19
N PRO A 17 -7.53 7.90 4.62
CA PRO A 17 -8.88 7.73 4.08
C PRO A 17 -9.94 7.89 5.17
N ARG A 18 -9.68 7.46 6.41
CA ARG A 18 -10.60 7.66 7.53
C ARG A 18 -10.79 9.13 7.87
N MET A 19 -9.72 9.91 8.00
CA MET A 19 -9.82 11.34 8.32
C MET A 19 -10.55 12.12 7.22
N LEU A 20 -10.38 11.72 5.96
CA LEU A 20 -11.12 12.32 4.85
C LEU A 20 -12.61 11.93 4.90
N ASP A 21 -12.94 10.70 5.29
CA ASP A 21 -14.32 10.26 5.48
C ASP A 21 -15.00 11.01 6.63
N ASP A 22 -14.32 11.09 7.79
CA ASP A 22 -14.78 11.84 8.97
C ASP A 22 -15.06 13.33 8.63
N ALA A 23 -14.33 13.90 7.67
CA ALA A 23 -14.51 15.26 7.18
C ALA A 23 -15.54 15.40 6.02
N GLY A 24 -16.17 14.31 5.57
CA GLY A 24 -17.06 14.32 4.39
C GLY A 24 -16.34 14.59 3.07
N MET A 25 -15.02 14.38 3.03
CA MET A 25 -14.11 14.66 1.92
C MET A 25 -13.60 13.40 1.21
N LEU A 26 -13.99 12.19 1.63
CA LEU A 26 -13.66 10.96 0.92
C LEU A 26 -14.68 10.72 -0.21
N GLU A 27 -14.20 10.60 -1.44
CA GLU A 27 -15.01 10.06 -2.54
C GLU A 27 -14.93 8.53 -2.55
N HIS A 28 -13.71 7.98 -2.54
CA HIS A 28 -13.49 6.54 -2.52
C HIS A 28 -12.09 6.16 -2.03
N PHE A 29 -11.98 5.03 -1.37
CA PHE A 29 -10.73 4.43 -0.92
C PHE A 29 -10.41 3.15 -1.68
N TYR A 30 -9.24 3.11 -2.33
CA TYR A 30 -8.73 1.96 -3.05
C TYR A 30 -7.48 1.38 -2.38
N THR A 31 -7.45 0.05 -2.23
CA THR A 31 -6.31 -0.66 -1.62
C THR A 31 -6.07 -2.04 -2.25
N ASP A 32 -4.93 -2.65 -1.92
CA ASP A 32 -4.51 -3.97 -2.42
C ASP A 32 -5.32 -5.09 -1.77
N ILE A 33 -5.22 -5.24 -0.45
CA ILE A 33 -5.88 -6.30 0.31
C ILE A 33 -6.13 -5.83 1.74
N CYS A 34 -7.37 -6.00 2.20
CA CYS A 34 -7.77 -5.74 3.58
C CYS A 34 -8.69 -6.85 4.12
N ALA A 35 -8.76 -6.97 5.43
CA ALA A 35 -9.53 -8.01 6.11
C ALA A 35 -11.06 -7.82 6.02
N THR A 36 -11.50 -6.65 5.55
CA THR A 36 -12.90 -6.24 5.53
C THR A 36 -13.54 -6.37 4.15
N LYS A 37 -12.86 -6.96 3.16
CA LYS A 37 -13.39 -7.12 1.79
C LYS A 37 -13.00 -8.46 1.20
N GLY A 38 -13.91 -9.10 0.45
CA GLY A 38 -13.66 -10.33 -0.31
C GLY A 38 -13.32 -11.54 0.56
N TRP A 39 -12.58 -12.50 -0.02
CA TRP A 39 -12.20 -13.76 0.65
C TRP A 39 -11.45 -13.58 1.99
N PRO A 40 -10.62 -12.53 2.23
CA PRO A 40 -9.99 -12.31 3.53
C PRO A 40 -10.95 -12.19 4.71
N GLN A 41 -12.21 -11.80 4.48
CA GLN A 41 -13.22 -11.75 5.54
C GLN A 41 -13.47 -13.14 6.13
N LEU A 42 -13.40 -14.20 5.31
CA LEU A 42 -13.65 -15.59 5.73
C LEU A 42 -12.56 -16.10 6.68
N LEU A 43 -11.35 -15.53 6.62
CA LEU A 43 -10.27 -15.89 7.55
C LEU A 43 -10.60 -15.53 9.01
N ARG A 44 -11.60 -14.65 9.25
CA ARG A 44 -12.08 -14.33 10.59
C ARG A 44 -12.75 -15.52 11.27
N LEU A 45 -13.27 -16.47 10.49
CA LEU A 45 -13.89 -17.69 10.98
C LEU A 45 -12.87 -18.72 11.48
N LEU A 46 -11.59 -18.57 11.12
CA LEU A 46 -10.54 -19.46 11.61
C LEU A 46 -10.33 -19.24 13.12
N PRO A 47 -10.37 -20.33 13.93
CA PRO A 47 -9.98 -20.30 15.33
C PRO A 47 -8.60 -19.67 15.54
N GLN A 48 -8.40 -18.92 16.63
CA GLN A 48 -7.16 -18.16 16.87
C GLN A 48 -5.90 -19.05 16.85
N ASN A 49 -6.00 -20.28 17.39
CA ASN A 49 -4.94 -21.27 17.42
C ASN A 49 -4.52 -21.82 16.05
N LEU A 50 -5.32 -21.61 15.00
CA LEU A 50 -5.02 -22.04 13.62
C LEU A 50 -4.53 -20.89 12.73
N ARG A 51 -4.41 -19.67 13.27
CA ARG A 51 -3.99 -18.49 12.51
C ARG A 51 -2.47 -18.36 12.51
N THR A 52 -1.88 -18.51 11.32
CA THR A 52 -0.47 -18.15 11.09
C THR A 52 -0.24 -16.65 11.22
N ASP A 53 1.01 -16.23 11.43
CA ASP A 53 1.38 -14.80 11.54
C ASP A 53 0.93 -13.98 10.33
N GLY A 54 1.09 -14.52 9.11
CA GLY A 54 0.60 -13.90 7.89
C GLY A 54 -0.92 -13.70 7.86
N VAL A 55 -1.69 -14.66 8.40
CA VAL A 55 -3.15 -14.53 8.56
C VAL A 55 -3.48 -13.48 9.60
N GLN A 56 -2.81 -13.48 10.76
CA GLN A 56 -3.02 -12.47 11.79
C GLN A 56 -2.72 -11.06 11.27
N ARG A 57 -1.60 -10.90 10.55
CA ARG A 57 -1.20 -9.64 9.92
C ARG A 57 -2.20 -9.17 8.88
N LEU A 58 -2.73 -10.08 8.06
CA LEU A 58 -3.78 -9.76 7.11
C LEU A 58 -5.08 -9.36 7.82
N LEU A 59 -5.50 -10.10 8.85
CA LEU A 59 -6.68 -9.81 9.65
C LEU A 59 -6.59 -8.48 10.40
N GLY A 60 -5.38 -8.01 10.72
CA GLY A 60 -5.12 -6.67 11.27
C GLY A 60 -5.28 -5.52 10.27
N ARG A 61 -5.41 -5.80 8.96
CA ARG A 61 -5.65 -4.77 7.94
C ARG A 61 -7.12 -4.36 7.91
N VAL A 62 -7.52 -3.53 8.86
CA VAL A 62 -8.92 -3.07 9.02
C VAL A 62 -8.97 -1.54 8.86
N PRO A 63 -9.64 -1.03 7.81
CA PRO A 63 -9.96 0.39 7.70
C PRO A 63 -11.13 0.72 8.65
N LEU A 64 -10.81 0.90 9.93
CA LEU A 64 -11.80 1.05 11.00
C LEU A 64 -12.57 2.37 10.87
N GLY A 65 -13.89 2.32 11.08
CA GLY A 65 -14.76 3.51 11.08
C GLY A 65 -15.28 3.94 9.70
N MET A 66 -14.75 3.39 8.61
CA MET A 66 -15.19 3.77 7.26
C MET A 66 -16.35 2.90 6.74
N PRO A 67 -17.34 3.48 6.06
CA PRO A 67 -18.38 2.75 5.35
C PRO A 67 -17.78 1.81 4.32
N SER A 68 -18.24 0.55 4.32
CA SER A 68 -17.70 -0.42 3.37
C SER A 68 -17.98 -0.03 1.91
N SER A 69 -19.05 0.71 1.62
CA SER A 69 -19.39 1.19 0.28
C SER A 69 -18.32 2.07 -0.34
N LEU A 70 -17.55 2.81 0.47
CA LEU A 70 -16.48 3.69 0.03
C LEU A 70 -15.15 2.96 -0.18
N ILE A 71 -15.11 1.64 0.00
CA ILE A 71 -13.86 0.87 -0.01
C ILE A 71 -13.88 -0.17 -1.13
N THR A 72 -12.90 -0.07 -2.03
CA THR A 72 -12.56 -1.12 -2.99
C THR A 72 -11.21 -1.72 -2.63
N SER A 73 -11.19 -3.04 -2.45
CA SER A 73 -9.96 -3.80 -2.28
C SER A 73 -9.77 -4.78 -3.44
N PHE A 74 -8.63 -4.72 -4.11
CA PHE A 74 -8.27 -5.64 -5.18
C PHE A 74 -7.65 -6.92 -4.61
N THR A 75 -8.42 -7.65 -3.79
CA THR A 75 -7.92 -8.74 -2.94
C THR A 75 -7.05 -9.78 -3.66
N GLN A 76 -7.43 -10.19 -4.87
CA GLN A 76 -6.63 -11.13 -5.68
C GLN A 76 -5.28 -10.54 -6.11
N PHE A 77 -5.26 -9.24 -6.43
CA PHE A 77 -4.03 -8.53 -6.74
C PHE A 77 -3.14 -8.40 -5.49
N GLY A 78 -3.69 -8.02 -4.34
CA GLY A 78 -2.90 -7.93 -3.11
C GLY A 78 -2.36 -9.29 -2.64
N TRP A 79 -3.10 -10.38 -2.86
CA TRP A 79 -2.59 -11.73 -2.66
C TRP A 79 -1.43 -12.06 -3.61
N THR A 80 -1.59 -11.77 -4.91
CA THR A 80 -0.58 -12.00 -5.94
C THR A 80 0.71 -11.23 -5.63
N LEU A 81 0.58 -9.94 -5.28
CA LEU A 81 1.68 -9.10 -4.85
C LEU A 81 2.40 -9.71 -3.64
N SER A 82 1.64 -10.07 -2.61
CA SER A 82 2.20 -10.69 -1.39
C SER A 82 2.92 -12.01 -1.71
N SER A 83 2.38 -12.82 -2.62
CA SER A 83 2.99 -14.07 -3.04
C SER A 83 4.29 -13.83 -3.80
N ARG A 84 4.30 -12.91 -4.78
CA ARG A 84 5.52 -12.56 -5.53
C ARG A 84 6.62 -12.05 -4.61
N LEU A 85 6.28 -11.16 -3.68
CA LEU A 85 7.25 -10.62 -2.71
C LEU A 85 7.81 -11.70 -1.76
N ARG A 86 7.05 -12.75 -1.44
CA ARG A 86 7.55 -13.88 -0.62
C ARG A 86 8.55 -14.78 -1.36
N HIS A 87 8.45 -14.85 -2.69
CA HIS A 87 9.28 -15.75 -3.51
C HIS A 87 10.44 -15.03 -4.23
N MET A 88 10.53 -13.70 -4.10
CA MET A 88 11.64 -12.93 -4.66
C MET A 88 12.96 -13.26 -3.97
N LYS A 89 14.04 -13.25 -4.75
CA LYS A 89 15.40 -13.64 -4.32
C LYS A 89 16.37 -12.47 -4.31
N THR A 90 16.11 -11.46 -5.14
CA THR A 90 17.04 -10.34 -5.33
C THR A 90 16.35 -8.99 -5.14
N ARG A 91 17.15 -7.95 -4.87
CA ARG A 91 16.65 -6.58 -4.79
C ARG A 91 16.08 -6.10 -6.12
N SER A 92 16.71 -6.47 -7.25
CA SER A 92 16.21 -6.11 -8.57
C SER A 92 14.83 -6.74 -8.81
N GLU A 93 14.64 -8.02 -8.50
CA GLU A 93 13.31 -8.66 -8.58
C GLU A 93 12.29 -7.95 -7.68
N MET A 94 12.68 -7.53 -6.48
CA MET A 94 11.82 -6.75 -5.59
C MET A 94 11.34 -5.46 -6.27
N PHE A 95 12.24 -4.71 -6.91
CA PHE A 95 11.91 -3.48 -7.60
C PHE A 95 10.99 -3.72 -8.79
N GLU A 96 11.27 -4.73 -9.62
CA GLU A 96 10.40 -5.09 -10.74
C GLU A 96 8.98 -5.44 -10.26
N ILE A 97 8.86 -6.20 -9.18
CA ILE A 97 7.56 -6.54 -8.59
C ILE A 97 6.84 -5.28 -8.07
N LEU A 98 7.56 -4.34 -7.44
CA LEU A 98 6.96 -3.11 -6.92
C LEU A 98 6.54 -2.15 -8.04
N LEU A 99 7.32 -2.03 -9.11
CA LEU A 99 6.96 -1.24 -10.29
C LEU A 99 5.72 -1.80 -10.97
N TRP A 100 5.70 -3.11 -11.25
CA TRP A 100 4.53 -3.80 -11.77
C TRP A 100 3.30 -3.60 -10.86
N ALA A 101 3.48 -3.69 -9.55
CA ALA A 101 2.39 -3.56 -8.60
C ALA A 101 1.80 -2.14 -8.61
N GLY A 102 2.65 -1.11 -8.66
CA GLY A 102 2.22 0.28 -8.77
C GLY A 102 1.40 0.51 -10.03
N GLU A 103 1.92 0.09 -11.18
CA GLU A 103 1.27 0.26 -12.48
C GLU A 103 -0.07 -0.50 -12.55
N ASP A 104 -0.08 -1.79 -12.20
CA ASP A 104 -1.29 -2.63 -12.27
C ASP A 104 -2.37 -2.15 -11.28
N PHE A 105 -1.97 -1.66 -10.10
CA PHE A 105 -2.88 -1.06 -9.13
C PHE A 105 -3.51 0.22 -9.66
N CYS A 106 -2.70 1.16 -10.16
CA CYS A 106 -3.19 2.39 -10.76
C CYS A 106 -4.14 2.10 -11.92
N ARG A 107 -3.77 1.16 -12.81
CA ARG A 107 -4.61 0.75 -13.94
C ARG A 107 -5.98 0.22 -13.49
N LYS A 108 -6.02 -0.68 -12.50
CA LYS A 108 -7.30 -1.21 -11.96
C LYS A 108 -8.15 -0.10 -11.37
N LEU A 109 -7.54 0.83 -10.64
CA LEU A 109 -8.24 1.96 -10.03
C LEU A 109 -8.81 2.89 -11.10
N ILE A 110 -8.01 3.27 -12.11
CA ILE A 110 -8.45 4.10 -13.24
C ILE A 110 -9.62 3.44 -13.98
N GLN A 111 -9.57 2.13 -14.20
CA GLN A 111 -10.66 1.36 -14.81
C GLN A 111 -11.94 1.34 -13.96
N ARG A 112 -11.82 1.38 -12.63
CA ARG A 112 -12.99 1.53 -11.74
C ARG A 112 -13.57 2.93 -11.76
N GLY A 113 -12.75 3.92 -12.08
CA GLY A 113 -13.16 5.30 -12.25
C GLY A 113 -12.94 6.15 -10.99
N LEU A 114 -13.02 7.46 -11.20
CA LEU A 114 -12.73 8.46 -10.16
C LEU A 114 -13.97 9.05 -9.48
N GLY A 115 -15.17 8.57 -9.84
CA GLY A 115 -16.43 9.11 -9.33
C GLY A 115 -16.51 10.64 -9.52
N ASN A 116 -16.95 11.33 -8.47
CA ASN A 116 -17.03 12.79 -8.40
C ASN A 116 -15.85 13.40 -7.61
N ALA A 117 -14.67 12.76 -7.64
CA ALA A 117 -13.51 13.28 -6.92
C ALA A 117 -12.98 14.56 -7.58
N ASP A 118 -12.63 15.55 -6.75
CA ASP A 118 -11.93 16.78 -7.13
C ASP A 118 -10.40 16.59 -7.14
N GLY A 119 -9.93 15.49 -6.54
CA GLY A 119 -8.51 15.17 -6.46
C GLY A 119 -8.21 13.73 -6.09
N VAL A 120 -6.94 13.37 -6.21
CA VAL A 120 -6.40 12.08 -5.79
C VAL A 120 -5.31 12.29 -4.75
N TYR A 121 -5.33 11.44 -3.72
CA TYR A 121 -4.32 11.33 -2.69
C TYR A 121 -3.66 9.96 -2.82
N THR A 122 -2.35 9.95 -3.01
CA THR A 122 -1.58 8.74 -3.28
C THR A 122 -0.47 8.57 -2.27
N PHE A 123 0.03 7.35 -2.14
CA PHE A 123 1.23 7.05 -1.35
C PHE A 123 2.37 6.61 -2.27
N ASN A 124 3.62 6.74 -1.80
CA ASN A 124 4.78 6.26 -2.52
C ASN A 124 4.63 4.79 -2.96
N GLY A 125 4.95 4.52 -4.23
CA GLY A 125 4.80 3.21 -4.87
C GLY A 125 3.42 2.90 -5.46
N ALA A 126 2.46 3.84 -5.43
CA ALA A 126 1.08 3.59 -5.84
C ALA A 126 0.36 4.84 -6.38
N GLY A 127 0.97 5.61 -7.28
CA GLY A 127 0.37 6.88 -7.68
C GLY A 127 0.82 7.54 -8.97
N LEU A 128 1.87 7.08 -9.66
CA LEU A 128 2.39 7.81 -10.82
C LEU A 128 1.36 7.95 -11.94
N GLU A 129 0.85 6.82 -12.42
CA GLU A 129 -0.11 6.74 -13.52
C GLU A 129 -1.45 7.35 -13.13
N LEU A 130 -1.87 7.14 -11.87
CA LEU A 130 -3.08 7.76 -11.33
C LEU A 130 -2.98 9.29 -11.29
N MET A 131 -1.87 9.84 -10.81
CA MET A 131 -1.68 11.28 -10.76
C MET A 131 -1.55 11.88 -12.16
N GLN A 132 -0.91 11.21 -13.11
CA GLN A 132 -0.87 11.64 -14.52
C GLN A 132 -2.28 11.69 -15.10
N TYR A 133 -3.08 10.64 -14.89
CA TYR A 133 -4.47 10.57 -15.33
C TYR A 133 -5.37 11.60 -14.63
N ALA A 134 -5.17 11.86 -13.34
CA ALA A 134 -5.90 12.89 -12.62
C ALA A 134 -5.57 14.29 -13.14
N ARG A 135 -4.29 14.60 -13.37
CA ARG A 135 -3.84 15.87 -13.96
C ARG A 135 -4.40 16.11 -15.35
N SER A 136 -4.45 15.09 -16.20
CA SER A 136 -5.03 15.23 -17.54
C SER A 136 -6.53 15.53 -17.53
N ARG A 137 -7.19 15.34 -16.38
CA ARG A 137 -8.59 15.69 -16.12
C ARG A 137 -8.77 16.97 -15.29
N GLY A 138 -7.70 17.71 -15.02
CA GLY A 138 -7.73 18.93 -14.21
C GLY A 138 -7.94 18.70 -12.71
N LEU A 139 -7.79 17.47 -12.23
CA LEU A 139 -7.96 17.13 -10.81
C LEU A 139 -6.69 17.46 -10.02
N ARG A 140 -6.88 17.79 -8.73
CA ARG A 140 -5.75 18.00 -7.80
C ARG A 140 -5.05 16.68 -7.51
N THR A 141 -3.73 16.72 -7.36
CA THR A 141 -2.93 15.53 -7.01
C THR A 141 -2.11 15.78 -5.76
N VAL A 142 -2.19 14.88 -4.79
CA VAL A 142 -1.37 14.88 -3.58
C VAL A 142 -0.65 13.54 -3.50
N MET A 143 0.64 13.57 -3.14
CA MET A 143 1.43 12.37 -2.90
C MET A 143 2.05 12.43 -1.50
N GLU A 144 1.73 11.44 -0.68
CA GLU A 144 2.38 11.20 0.60
C GLU A 144 3.67 10.40 0.37
N GLN A 145 4.80 11.02 0.68
CA GLN A 145 6.08 10.32 0.73
C GLN A 145 6.33 9.85 2.17
N THR A 146 6.19 8.54 2.39
CA THR A 146 6.35 7.96 3.75
C THR A 146 7.80 7.76 4.17
N ILE A 147 8.74 7.99 3.25
CA ILE A 147 10.19 7.92 3.43
C ILE A 147 10.85 8.88 2.43
N ALA A 148 12.11 9.23 2.68
CA ALA A 148 12.92 9.98 1.74
C ALA A 148 12.94 9.32 0.34
N PRO A 149 13.08 10.09 -0.75
CA PRO A 149 13.39 9.56 -2.06
C PRO A 149 14.55 8.55 -2.00
N MET A 150 14.50 7.50 -2.82
CA MET A 150 15.46 6.39 -2.76
C MET A 150 16.91 6.83 -2.89
N GLU A 151 17.19 7.85 -3.70
CA GLU A 151 18.53 8.41 -3.85
C GLU A 151 19.05 8.99 -2.53
N ILE A 152 18.21 9.78 -1.87
CA ILE A 152 18.51 10.38 -0.55
C ILE A 152 18.62 9.28 0.51
N GLU A 153 17.69 8.33 0.53
CA GLU A 153 17.74 7.18 1.46
C GLU A 153 19.06 6.40 1.31
N ARG A 154 19.46 6.10 0.08
CA ARG A 154 20.72 5.38 -0.21
C ARG A 154 21.95 6.17 0.21
N GLN A 155 21.96 7.48 -0.05
CA GLN A 155 23.04 8.34 0.37
C GLN A 155 23.18 8.33 1.89
N LEU A 156 22.08 8.58 2.61
CA LEU A 156 22.05 8.57 4.07
C LEU A 156 22.50 7.22 4.63
N LEU A 157 22.02 6.09 4.10
CA LEU A 157 22.45 4.77 4.53
C LEU A 157 23.94 4.50 4.27
N ALA A 158 24.49 5.02 3.17
CA ALA A 158 25.92 4.88 2.87
C ALA A 158 26.80 5.75 3.78
N GLU A 159 26.32 6.94 4.16
CA GLU A 159 26.96 7.81 5.14
C GLU A 159 26.95 7.17 6.53
N GLU A 160 25.79 6.68 6.97
CA GLU A 160 25.62 5.98 8.26
C GLU A 160 26.50 4.73 8.36
N GLN A 161 26.62 3.93 7.29
CA GLN A 161 27.50 2.75 7.26
C GLN A 161 28.99 3.09 7.38
N LYS A 162 29.41 4.30 7.01
CA LYS A 162 30.80 4.76 7.20
C LYS A 162 31.05 5.19 8.64
N ILE A 163 30.06 5.83 9.27
CA ILE A 163 30.14 6.33 10.65
C ILE A 163 30.09 5.16 11.64
N PHE A 164 29.10 4.30 11.47
CA PHE A 164 28.92 3.12 12.30
C PHE A 164 29.47 1.91 11.54
N ARG A 165 30.64 1.40 11.96
CA ARG A 165 31.20 0.11 11.50
C ARG A 165 30.29 -1.06 11.92
N VAL A 166 29.10 -1.13 11.36
CA VAL A 166 28.23 -2.28 11.49
C VAL A 166 28.85 -3.37 10.62
N GLY A 167 29.61 -4.27 11.25
CA GLY A 167 30.14 -5.46 10.59
C GLY A 167 29.04 -6.15 9.79
N LYS A 168 29.38 -6.63 8.58
CA LYS A 168 28.48 -7.21 7.56
C LYS A 168 27.34 -8.06 8.15
N SER A 169 26.26 -7.40 8.57
CA SER A 169 24.98 -8.02 8.98
C SER A 169 23.85 -7.43 8.13
N GLN A 170 24.12 -7.19 6.85
CA GLN A 170 23.07 -6.90 5.87
C GLN A 170 22.17 -8.12 5.60
N SER A 171 22.46 -9.30 6.15
CA SER A 171 21.53 -10.44 6.14
C SER A 171 20.40 -10.34 7.18
N LEU A 172 20.54 -9.50 8.22
CA LEU A 172 19.59 -9.50 9.36
C LEU A 172 18.38 -8.56 9.17
N MET A 173 18.53 -7.41 8.51
CA MET A 173 17.35 -6.57 8.18
C MET A 173 16.45 -7.18 7.10
N MET A 174 16.96 -8.13 6.31
CA MET A 174 16.20 -8.76 5.22
C MET A 174 15.31 -9.92 5.70
N ASN A 175 15.63 -10.55 6.83
CA ASN A 175 14.80 -11.61 7.41
C ASN A 175 13.62 -11.09 8.23
N MET A 176 13.67 -9.86 8.75
CA MET A 176 12.62 -9.34 9.63
C MET A 176 11.43 -8.68 8.93
N SER A 177 11.51 -8.34 7.63
CA SER A 177 10.39 -7.68 6.93
C SER A 177 9.71 -8.54 5.86
N VAL A 178 10.24 -9.72 5.53
CA VAL A 178 9.67 -10.64 4.52
C VAL A 178 9.33 -12.02 5.10
N ARG A 179 9.81 -12.36 6.30
CA ARG A 179 9.38 -13.55 7.05
C ARG A 179 8.79 -13.16 8.40
N THR A 180 7.49 -12.84 8.37
CA THR A 180 6.46 -13.10 9.40
C THR A 180 5.09 -12.74 8.82
#